data_AF-A0A7L5FK37-F1
#
_entry.id   AF-A0A7L5FK37-F1
#
_cell.length_a   1.000
_cell.length_b   1.000
_cell.length_c   1.000
_cell.angle_alpha   90.00
_cell.angle_beta   90.00
_cell.angle_gamma   90.00
#
_symmetry.space_group_name_H-M   'P 1'
#
loop_
_entity.id
_entity.type
_entity.pdbx_description
1 polymer ?
#
loop_
_entity_poly.entity_id
_entity_poly.type
_entity_poly.pdbx_seq_one_letter_code
_entity_poly.pdbx_strand_id
1 'polypeptide(L)' 'MKDIIAVAPVYAYALMPKHFHFLIQIKTGSNEKLASQAFSNLFNSYVKAFNKQQNKSGSLSRRKFRKKLKVSSI' A
#
# COMPACT_ATOMS: atom_id res chain seq x y z
N MET A 1 -2.55 -7.60 4.92
CA MET A 1 -3.60 -7.74 3.88
C MET A 1 -5.01 -7.60 4.46
N LYS A 2 -5.33 -8.16 5.64
CA LYS A 2 -6.67 -8.12 6.24
C LYS A 2 -7.27 -6.70 6.34
N ASP A 3 -6.48 -5.75 6.83
CA ASP A 3 -6.91 -4.35 7.02
C ASP A 3 -7.26 -3.64 5.70
N ILE A 4 -6.56 -3.95 4.59
CA ILE A 4 -6.80 -3.28 3.31
C ILE A 4 -8.10 -3.75 2.66
N ILE A 5 -8.41 -5.04 2.77
CA ILE A 5 -9.58 -5.68 2.15
C ILE A 5 -10.88 -5.13 2.77
N ALA A 6 -10.86 -4.78 4.06
CA ALA A 6 -12.00 -4.18 4.74
C ALA A 6 -12.33 -2.77 4.20
N VAL A 7 -11.32 -2.02 3.76
CA VAL A 7 -11.46 -0.62 3.34
C VAL A 7 -11.65 -0.48 1.82
N ALA A 8 -10.94 -1.29 1.03
CA ALA A 8 -10.92 -1.18 -0.42
C ALA A 8 -10.71 -2.55 -1.09
N PRO A 9 -11.55 -2.93 -2.08
CA PRO A 9 -11.21 -4.03 -2.98
C PRO A 9 -9.92 -3.71 -3.75
N VAL A 10 -9.07 -4.73 -3.89
CA VAL A 10 -7.80 -4.68 -4.63
C VAL A 10 -8.00 -5.39 -5.96
N TYR A 11 -7.81 -4.68 -7.07
CA TYR A 11 -7.98 -5.23 -8.43
C TYR A 11 -6.70 -5.81 -8.99
N ALA A 12 -5.57 -5.14 -8.73
CA ALA A 12 -4.26 -5.60 -9.16
C ALA A 12 -3.18 -5.10 -8.20
N TYR A 13 -2.08 -5.85 -8.11
CA TYR A 13 -0.91 -5.43 -7.34
C TYR A 13 0.38 -5.93 -8.01
N ALA A 14 1.46 -5.18 -7.82
CA ALA A 14 2.81 -5.57 -8.19
C ALA A 14 3.75 -5.26 -7.03
N LEU A 15 4.45 -6.27 -6.52
CA LEU A 15 5.40 -6.15 -5.42
C LEU A 15 6.82 -6.29 -5.98
N MET A 16 7.62 -5.23 -5.87
CA MET A 16 9.02 -5.23 -6.24
C MET A 16 9.89 -4.96 -5.01
N PRO A 17 11.18 -5.33 -5.03
CA PRO A 17 12.08 -5.10 -3.90
C PRO A 17 12.18 -3.66 -3.43
N LYS A 18 12.00 -2.67 -4.32
CA LYS A 18 12.15 -1.24 -4.00
C LYS A 18 10.87 -0.41 -4.14
N HIS A 19 9.86 -0.95 -4.81
CA HIS A 19 8.62 -0.24 -5.14
C HIS A 19 7.45 -1.22 -5.18
N PHE A 20 6.23 -0.72 -5.04
CA PHE A 20 5.03 -1.53 -5.20
C PHE A 20 3.93 -0.68 -5.80
N HIS A 21 3.12 -1.29 -6.65
CA HIS A 21 1.96 -0.66 -7.29
C HIS A 21 0.70 -1.39 -6.84
N PHE A 22 -0.34 -0.63 -6.52
CA PHE A 22 -1.67 -1.17 -6.18
C PHE A 22 -2.71 -0.45 -7.03
N LEU A 23 -3.61 -1.22 -7.64
CA LEU A 23 -4.85 -0.73 -8.22
C LEU A 23 -5.99 -1.11 -7.28
N ILE A 24 -6.62 -0.10 -6.70
CA ILE A 24 -7.61 -0.22 -5.63
C ILE A 24 -8.76 0.73 -5.92
N GLN A 25 -9.97 0.38 -5.49
CA GLN A 25 -11.09 1.31 -5.46
C GLN A 25 -11.38 1.65 -4.00
N ILE A 26 -11.29 2.92 -3.67
CA ILE A 26 -11.68 3.41 -2.35
C ILE A 26 -13.21 3.53 -2.36
N LYS A 27 -13.88 2.85 -1.42
CA LYS A 27 -15.35 2.92 -1.32
C LYS A 27 -15.78 4.35 -0.98
N THR A 28 -16.81 4.84 -1.66
CA THR A 28 -17.44 6.14 -1.38
C THR A 28 -17.95 6.16 0.06
N GLY A 29 -17.55 7.19 0.83
CA GLY A 29 -17.86 7.31 2.27
C GLY A 29 -16.85 6.63 3.21
N SER A 30 -15.81 5.98 2.68
CA SER A 30 -14.72 5.46 3.53
C SER A 30 -13.85 6.58 4.07
N ASN A 31 -13.49 6.48 5.35
CA ASN A 31 -12.73 7.50 6.06
C ASN A 31 -11.28 7.51 5.55
N GLU A 32 -10.84 8.58 4.89
CA GLU A 32 -9.52 8.64 4.24
C GLU A 32 -8.36 8.34 5.20
N LYS A 33 -8.49 8.74 6.48
CA LYS A 33 -7.53 8.42 7.54
C LYS A 33 -7.41 6.91 7.77
N LEU A 34 -8.54 6.20 7.83
CA LEU A 34 -8.55 4.75 8.00
C LEU A 34 -7.93 4.04 6.79
N ALA A 35 -8.23 4.51 5.58
CA ALA A 35 -7.60 4.01 4.37
C ALA A 35 -6.09 4.21 4.40
N SER A 36 -5.62 5.43 4.71
CA SER A 36 -4.19 5.73 4.81
C SER A 36 -3.48 4.90 5.88
N GLN A 37 -4.15 4.63 7.01
CA GLN A 37 -3.62 3.78 8.06
C GLN A 37 -3.52 2.33 7.60
N ALA A 38 -4.55 1.80 6.95
CA ALA A 38 -4.55 0.44 6.40
C ALA A 38 -3.42 0.25 5.36
N PHE A 39 -3.17 1.26 4.50
CA PHE A 39 -2.03 1.25 3.59
C PHE A 39 -0.68 1.27 4.33
N SER A 40 -0.57 2.03 5.41
CA SER A 40 0.65 2.10 6.21
C SER A 40 0.95 0.76 6.88
N ASN A 41 -0.08 0.10 7.44
CA ASN A 41 0.04 -1.24 8.03
C ASN A 41 0.47 -2.27 6.97
N LEU A 42 -0.18 -2.26 5.81
CA LEU A 42 0.16 -3.14 4.68
C LEU A 42 1.62 -2.96 4.28
N PHE A 43 2.05 -1.71 4.06
CA PHE A 43 3.41 -1.38 3.68
C PHE A 43 4.44 -1.86 4.70
N ASN A 44 4.21 -1.58 5.98
CA ASN A 44 5.10 -2.00 7.06
C ASN A 44 5.19 -3.52 7.16
N SER A 45 4.07 -4.24 6.99
CA SER A 45 4.06 -5.70 7.02
C SER A 45 4.82 -6.32 5.85
N TYR A 46 4.70 -5.74 4.65
CA TYR A 46 5.44 -6.16 3.46
C TYR A 46 6.95 -5.96 3.65
N VAL A 47 7.36 -4.78 4.11
CA VAL A 47 8.77 -4.45 4.40
C VAL A 47 9.36 -5.45 5.40
N LYS A 48 8.64 -5.75 6.49
CA LYS A 48 9.09 -6.74 7.49
C LYS A 48 9.24 -8.14 6.90
N ALA A 49 8.25 -8.60 6.13
CA ALA A 49 8.28 -9.93 5.52
C ALA A 49 9.41 -10.06 4.48
N PHE A 50 9.59 -9.06 3.63
CA PHE A 50 10.64 -9.04 2.62
C PHE A 50 12.04 -9.01 3.26
N ASN A 51 12.23 -8.17 4.28
CA ASN A 51 13.48 -8.13 5.05
C ASN A 51 13.80 -9.48 5.69
N LYS A 52 12.80 -10.14 6.30
CA LYS A 52 12.94 -11.47 6.87
C LYS A 52 13.34 -12.50 5.81
N GLN A 53 12.70 -12.48 4.65
CA GLN A 53 13.05 -13.37 3.53
C GLN A 53 14.48 -13.17 3.02
N GLN A 54 14.96 -11.92 3.02
CA GLN A 54 16.30 -11.57 2.52
C GLN A 54 17.39 -11.64 3.60
N ASN A 55 17.07 -12.07 4.83
CA ASN A 55 17.96 -11.99 6.00
C ASN A 55 18.58 -10.58 6.18
N LYS A 56 17.79 -9.53 5.92
CA LYS A 56 18.18 -8.12 6.07
C LYS A 56 17.42 -7.46 7.22
N SER A 57 18.05 -6.45 7.82
CA SER A 57 17.48 -5.64 8.91
C SER A 57 17.44 -4.16 8.49
N GLY A 58 16.36 -3.44 8.79
CA GLY A 58 16.23 -1.99 8.54
C GLY A 58 15.03 -1.58 7.68
N SER A 59 14.92 -0.29 7.33
CA SER A 59 13.83 0.20 6.46
C SER A 59 14.14 -0.06 4.98
N LEU A 60 13.19 -0.69 4.26
CA LEU A 60 13.25 -0.83 2.80
C LEU A 60 12.92 0.47 2.05
N SER A 61 12.12 1.37 2.63
CA SER A 61 11.75 2.65 1.99
C SER A 61 12.55 3.82 2.51
N ARG A 62 13.20 4.53 1.59
CA ARG A 62 13.59 5.93 1.78
C ARG A 62 12.42 6.83 1.34
N ARG A 63 11.81 7.51 2.32
CA ARG A 63 10.86 8.65 2.23
C ARG A 63 9.48 8.41 1.56
N LYS A 64 8.54 9.29 1.94
CA LYS A 64 7.07 9.23 1.81
C LYS A 64 6.56 8.82 0.42
N PHE A 65 5.55 7.94 0.44
CA PHE A 65 4.71 7.51 -0.69
C PHE A 65 4.21 8.70 -1.53
N ARG A 66 4.43 8.66 -2.85
CA ARG A 66 3.87 9.64 -3.81
C ARG A 66 2.51 9.13 -4.30
N LYS A 67 1.41 9.77 -3.86
CA LYS A 67 0.07 9.58 -4.45
C LYS A 67 0.00 10.35 -5.77
N LYS A 68 -0.29 9.68 -6.89
CA LYS A 68 -0.69 10.33 -8.14
C LYS A 68 -2.20 10.14 -8.31
N LEU A 69 -2.96 11.23 -8.23
CA LEU A 69 -4.38 11.25 -8.62
C LEU A 69 -4.43 11.34 -10.14
N LYS A 70 -5.05 10.37 -10.82
CA LYS A 70 -5.43 10.52 -12.22
C LYS A 70 -6.88 11.00 -12.25
N VAL A 71 -7.07 12.26 -12.67
CA VAL A 71 -8.38 12.77 -13.07
C VAL A 71 -8.49 12.48 -14.57
N SER A 72 -9.40 11.60 -14.95
CA SER A 72 -9.81 11.47 -16.36
C SER A 72 -10.91 12.49 -16.61
N SER A 73 -10.56 13.60 -17.27
CA SER A 73 -11.56 14.50 -17.85
C SER A 73 -12.21 13.80 -19.04
N ILE A 74 -13.55 13.77 -19.04
CA ILE A 74 -14.40 13.44 -20.19
C ILE A 74 -14.44 14.67 -21.10
#